data_AF-A0A2X1PZN5-F1
#
_entry.id   AF-A0A2X1PZN5-F1
#
_cell.length_a   1.000
_cell.length_b   1.000
_cell.length_c   1.000
_cell.angle_alpha   90.00
_cell.angle_beta   90.00
_cell.angle_gamma   90.00
#
_symmetry.space_group_name_H-M   'P 1'
#
loop_
_entity.id
_entity.type
_entity.pdbx_description
1 polymer ?
#
loop_
_entity_poly.entity_id
_entity_poly.type
_entity_poly.pdbx_seq_one_letter_code
_entity_poly.pdbx_strand_id
1 'polypeptide(L)'
;MIAHCSTNLHYVMRKAPFGKAHRIDDDGVIDFSNYTKAGDKVNIITTFPLTKDESWTKMENGGFVFFKNGEKIAEVIGTPKEAIDDGTLGNRTINSAI
;
A
#
# COMPACT_ATOMS: atom_id res chain seq x y z
N MET A 1 0.50 -14.65 -3.20
CA MET A 1 -0.55 -13.64 -3.06
C MET A 1 -0.51 -12.72 -4.27
N ILE A 2 -1.66 -12.26 -4.76
CA ILE A 2 -1.78 -11.32 -5.87
C ILE A 2 -2.60 -10.13 -5.36
N ALA A 3 -2.13 -8.91 -5.61
CA ALA A 3 -2.85 -7.68 -5.33
C ALA A 3 -3.21 -6.98 -6.64
N HIS A 4 -4.48 -6.58 -6.79
CA HIS A 4 -4.99 -5.83 -7.94
C HIS A 4 -5.46 -4.45 -7.49
N CYS A 5 -4.90 -3.38 -8.05
CA CYS A 5 -5.25 -2.00 -7.69
C CYS A 5 -6.39 -1.50 -8.57
N SER A 6 -7.62 -1.54 -8.07
CA SER A 6 -8.76 -0.99 -8.82
C SER A 6 -8.92 0.52 -8.70
N THR A 7 -8.51 1.13 -7.58
CA THR A 7 -8.68 2.58 -7.32
C THR A 7 -7.46 3.15 -6.62
N ASN A 8 -7.29 2.84 -5.33
CA ASN A 8 -6.13 3.22 -4.53
C ASN A 8 -5.66 1.99 -3.75
N LEU A 9 -4.42 1.61 -3.96
CA LEU A 9 -3.80 0.52 -3.22
C LEU A 9 -2.33 0.87 -3.00
N HIS A 10 -1.85 0.58 -1.80
CA HIS A 10 -0.49 0.80 -1.36
C HIS A 10 0.03 -0.48 -0.75
N TYR A 11 1.33 -0.72 -0.85
CA TYR A 11 1.97 -1.81 -0.14
C TYR A 11 3.29 -1.39 0.50
N VAL A 12 3.62 -2.05 1.59
CA VAL A 12 4.95 -2.00 2.22
C VAL A 12 5.38 -3.41 2.55
N MET A 13 6.67 -3.68 2.38
CA MET A 13 7.28 -4.97 2.72
C MET A 13 8.20 -4.77 3.91
N ARG A 14 7.98 -5.54 4.97
CA ARG A 14 8.78 -5.50 6.21
C ARG A 14 9.52 -6.82 6.37
N LYS A 15 10.75 -6.74 6.89
CA LYS A 15 11.60 -7.90 7.20
C LYS A 15 12.13 -7.76 8.62
N ALA A 16 12.40 -8.88 9.28
CA ALA A 16 13.07 -8.87 10.58
C ALA A 16 14.42 -8.13 10.54
N PRO A 17 14.83 -7.46 11.63
CA PRO A 17 14.10 -7.28 12.89
C PRO A 17 12.93 -6.31 12.75
N PHE A 18 11.77 -6.70 13.28
CA PHE A 18 10.56 -5.88 13.21
C PHE A 18 10.57 -4.86 14.36
N GLY A 19 10.67 -3.59 14.00
CA GLY A 19 10.54 -2.48 14.93
C GLY A 19 9.09 -2.03 15.14
N LYS A 20 8.96 -0.94 15.89
CA LYS A 20 7.72 -0.18 16.05
C LYS A 20 7.40 0.60 14.79
N ALA A 21 6.12 0.82 14.51
CA ALA A 21 5.71 1.80 13.50
C ALA A 21 4.60 2.70 14.05
N HIS A 22 4.73 3.99 13.76
CA HIS A 22 3.79 5.02 14.19
C HIS A 22 2.66 5.13 13.18
N ARG A 23 1.43 5.10 13.68
CA ARG A 23 0.23 5.20 12.87
C ARG A 23 0.11 6.59 12.26
N ILE A 24 -0.54 6.66 11.09
CA ILE A 24 -0.74 7.93 10.39
C ILE A 24 -1.90 8.73 10.96
N ASP A 25 -2.95 8.03 11.39
CA ASP A 25 -4.24 8.57 11.78
C ASP A 25 -4.28 9.04 13.24
N ASP A 26 -3.47 8.41 14.10
CA ASP A 26 -3.25 8.83 15.47
C ASP A 26 -1.77 8.67 15.87
N ASP A 27 -1.42 9.16 17.06
CA ASP A 27 -0.07 9.01 17.62
C ASP A 27 0.17 7.61 18.22
N GLY A 28 -0.66 6.64 17.85
CA GLY A 28 -0.54 5.25 18.27
C GLY A 28 0.65 4.55 17.62
N VAL A 29 1.18 3.55 18.32
CA VAL A 29 2.33 2.77 17.88
C VAL A 29 1.96 1.30 17.81
N ILE A 30 2.25 0.68 16.67
CA ILE A 30 2.11 -0.77 16.49
C ILE A 30 3.51 -1.39 16.66
N ASP A 31 3.65 -2.25 17.67
CA ASP A 31 4.86 -3.03 17.88
C ASP A 31 4.75 -4.38 17.16
N PHE A 32 5.46 -4.51 16.04
CA PHE A 32 5.43 -5.71 15.20
C PHE A 32 6.29 -6.84 15.74
N SER A 33 7.16 -6.58 16.72
CA SER A 33 8.02 -7.61 17.33
C SER A 33 7.20 -8.72 18.01
N ASN A 34 5.99 -8.41 18.48
CA ASN A 34 5.10 -9.39 19.13
C ASN A 34 4.42 -10.36 18.14
N TYR A 35 4.46 -10.06 16.83
CA TYR A 35 3.69 -10.80 15.82
C TYR A 35 4.58 -11.54 14.82
N THR A 36 5.90 -11.46 14.98
CA THR A 36 6.87 -11.93 13.99
C THR A 36 8.07 -12.57 14.65
N LYS A 37 8.70 -13.52 13.95
CA LYS A 37 9.93 -14.19 14.37
C LYS A 37 11.10 -13.72 13.52
N ALA A 38 12.31 -14.04 13.98
CA ALA A 38 13.52 -13.86 13.19
C ALA A 38 13.39 -14.59 11.85
N GLY A 39 13.58 -13.87 10.75
CA GLY A 39 13.47 -14.39 9.38
C GLY A 39 12.12 -14.18 8.70
N ASP A 40 11.09 -13.75 9.43
CA ASP A 40 9.79 -13.46 8.83
C ASP A 40 9.87 -12.26 7.86
N LYS A 41 9.05 -12.32 6.82
CA LYS A 41 8.82 -11.25 5.84
C LYS A 41 7.32 -11.03 5.74
N VAL A 42 6.88 -9.79 5.97
CA VAL A 42 5.47 -9.41 6.01
C VAL A 42 5.19 -8.38 4.94
N ASN A 43 4.15 -8.62 4.15
CA ASN A 43 3.65 -7.65 3.18
C ASN A 43 2.33 -7.09 3.70
N ILE A 44 2.24 -5.77 3.84
CA ILE A 44 1.02 -5.07 4.24
C ILE A 44 0.48 -4.36 3.01
N ILE A 45 -0.81 -4.54 2.71
CA ILE A 45 -1.48 -3.99 1.53
C ILE A 45 -2.76 -3.31 1.99
N THR A 46 -2.92 -2.02 1.69
CA THR A 46 -4.01 -1.19 2.20
C THR A 46 -4.39 -0.11 1.21
N THR A 47 -5.60 0.43 1.32
CA THR A 47 -6.09 1.50 0.43
C THR A 47 -5.39 2.84 0.68
N PHE A 48 -4.85 3.04 1.89
CA PHE A 48 -4.00 4.18 2.28
C PHE A 48 -2.85 3.71 3.18
N PRO A 49 -1.67 4.39 3.14
CA PRO A 49 -0.59 4.14 4.10
C PRO A 49 -1.10 4.21 5.54
N LEU A 50 -0.72 3.24 6.37
CA LEU A 50 -1.14 3.22 7.78
C LEU A 50 -0.10 3.82 8.73
N THR A 51 1.14 4.00 8.27
CA THR A 51 2.27 4.38 9.11
C THR A 51 3.06 5.53 8.49
N LYS A 52 3.66 6.38 9.35
CA LYS A 52 4.38 7.59 8.92
C LYS A 52 5.86 7.34 8.57
N ASP A 53 6.51 6.42 9.27
CA ASP A 53 7.97 6.22 9.18
C ASP A 53 8.38 5.10 8.23
N GLU A 54 7.52 4.80 7.25
CA GLU A 54 7.75 3.74 6.28
C GLU A 54 7.48 4.25 4.86
N SER A 55 8.29 3.80 3.91
CA SER A 55 8.07 4.11 2.50
C SER A 55 7.04 3.15 1.90
N TRP A 56 5.80 3.61 1.86
CA TRP A 56 4.72 2.90 1.18
C TRP A 56 4.79 3.10 -0.33
N THR A 57 4.67 2.01 -1.09
CA THR A 57 4.60 2.06 -2.55
C THR A 57 3.15 2.15 -2.98
N LYS A 58 2.77 3.24 -3.66
CA LYS A 58 1.46 3.37 -4.30
C LYS A 58 1.44 2.57 -5.60
N MET A 59 0.40 1.76 -5.79
CA MET A 59 0.15 1.04 -7.04
C MET A 59 -0.63 1.91 -8.02
N GLU A 60 -0.28 1.84 -9.29
CA GLU A 60 -1.05 2.46 -10.36
C GLU A 60 -2.40 1.76 -10.59
N ASN A 61 -3.40 2.55 -11.01
CA ASN A 61 -4.74 2.05 -11.29
C ASN A 61 -4.73 0.97 -12.39
N GLY A 62 -5.41 -0.15 -12.16
CA GLY A 62 -5.40 -1.33 -13.03
C GLY A 62 -4.14 -2.18 -12.92
N GLY A 63 -3.20 -1.83 -12.03
CA GLY A 63 -1.94 -2.54 -11.85
C GLY A 63 -2.07 -3.79 -10.98
N PHE A 64 -1.09 -4.69 -11.12
CA PHE A 64 -0.99 -5.93 -10.35
C PHE A 64 0.37 -6.06 -9.68
N VAL A 65 0.39 -6.58 -8.46
CA VAL A 65 1.63 -6.98 -7.78
C VAL A 65 1.54 -8.43 -7.33
N PHE A 66 2.58 -9.19 -7.64
CA PHE A 66 2.69 -10.61 -7.32
C PHE A 66 3.69 -10.79 -6.19
N PHE A 67 3.24 -11.43 -5.11
CA PHE A 67 4.06 -11.70 -3.95
C PHE A 67 4.20 -13.19 -3.70
N LYS A 68 5.43 -13.63 -3.40
CA LYS A 68 5.75 -14.98 -2.96
C LYS A 68 6.75 -14.93 -1.82
N ASN A 69 6.51 -15.69 -0.75
CA ASN A 69 7.40 -15.78 0.42
C ASN A 69 7.78 -14.41 1.02
N GLY A 70 6.83 -13.47 1.05
CA GLY A 70 7.06 -12.11 1.58
C GLY A 70 7.94 -11.22 0.69
N GLU A 71 8.11 -11.56 -0.58
CA GLU A 71 8.85 -10.74 -1.56
C GLU A 71 7.99 -10.42 -2.78
N LYS A 72 8.22 -9.24 -3.35
CA LYS A 72 7.67 -8.85 -4.65
C LYS A 72 8.41 -9.61 -5.75
N ILE A 73 7.66 -10.38 -6.53
CA ILE A 73 8.19 -11.19 -7.63
C ILE A 73 8.04 -10.47 -8.96
N ALA A 74 6.90 -9.80 -9.15
CA ALA A 74 6.60 -9.05 -10.36
C ALA A 74 5.59 -7.94 -10.05
N GLU A 75 5.62 -6.91 -10.89
CA GLU A 75 4.65 -5.82 -10.87
C GLU A 75 4.30 -5.46 -12.31
N VAL A 76 3.00 -5.47 -12.61
CA VAL A 76 2.44 -4.97 -13.86
C VAL A 76 1.89 -3.60 -13.55
N ILE A 77 2.52 -2.58 -14.13
CA ILE A 77 2.07 -1.20 -13.97
C ILE A 77 0.77 -1.03 -14.76
N GLY A 78 -0.28 -0.62 -14.04
CA GLY A 78 -1.56 -0.33 -14.66
C GLY A 78 -1.51 0.93 -15.50
N THR A 79 -2.47 1.06 -16.41
CA THR A 79 -2.64 2.31 -17.16
C THR A 79 -3.55 3.23 -16.34
N PRO A 80 -3.10 4.44 -15.97
CA PRO A 80 -3.95 5.41 -15.31
C PRO A 80 -5.21 5.63 -16.16
N LYS A 81 -6.37 5.23 -15.64
CA LYS A 81 -7.63 5.72 -16.17
C LYS A 81 -7.90 7.06 -15.51
N GLU A 82 -8.21 8.07 -16.32
CA GLU A 82 -8.89 9.24 -15.79
C GLU A 82 -10.12 8.76 -15.03
N ALA A 83 -10.29 9.24 -13.81
CA ALA A 83 -11.46 8.91 -13.02
C ALA A 83 -12.67 9.50 -13.77
N ILE A 84 -13.44 8.64 -14.44
CA ILE A 84 -14.73 9.04 -15.00
C ILE A 84 -15.62 9.31 -13.79
N ASP A 85 -16.12 10.53 -13.68
CA ASP A 85 -17.07 10.90 -12.65
C ASP A 85 -18.40 10.20 -12.90
N ASP A 86 -18.58 9.05 -12.28
CA ASP A 86 -19.82 8.25 -12.27
C ASP A 86 -20.70 8.58 -11.05
N GLY A 87 -20.39 9.67 -10.33
CA GLY A 87 -21.07 10.08 -9.10
C GLY A 87 -20.53 9.44 -7.82
N THR A 88 -19.48 8.61 -7.89
CA THR A 88 -18.84 7.97 -6.71
C THR A 88 -17.53 8.63 -6.26
N LEU A 89 -17.03 9.62 -7.01
CA LEU A 89 -15.71 10.24 -6.78
C LEU A 89 -15.64 11.16 -5.55
N GLY A 90 -16.79 11.55 -4.97
CA GLY A 90 -16.87 12.53 -3.88
C GLY A 90 -16.28 13.89 -4.29
N ASN A 91 -15.99 14.77 -3.32
CA ASN A 91 -15.41 16.10 -3.57
C ASN A 91 -13.92 16.06 -3.99
N ARG A 92 -13.50 15.12 -4.84
CA ARG A 92 -12.17 15.18 -5.46
C ARG A 92 -12.22 16.24 -6.57
N THR A 93 -11.76 17.45 -6.24
CA THR A 93 -11.49 18.48 -7.24
C THR A 93 -10.43 17.93 -8.21
N ILE A 94 -10.85 17.62 -9.44
CA ILE A 94 -9.94 17.41 -10.55
C ILE A 94 -9.28 18.74 -10.87
N ASN A 95 -8.04 18.95 -10.42
CA ASN A 95 -7.21 20.02 -10.96
C ASN A 95 -6.83 19.60 -12.38
N SER A 96 -7.64 19.98 -13.36
CA SER A 96 -7.28 19.93 -14.78
C SER A 96 -6.08 20.86 -14.98
N ALA A 97 -4.88 20.30 -15.06
CA ALA A 97 -3.71 21.02 -15.52
C ALA A 97 -3.82 21.18 -17.04
N ILE A 98 -4.10 22.41 -17.47
CA ILE A 98 -3.78 22.94 -18.80
C ILE A 98 -2.29 23.23 -18.89
#